data_AF-A0A2U1MZL4-F1
#
_entry.id   AF-A0A2U1MZL4-F1
#
_cell.length_a   1.000
_cell.length_b   1.000
_cell.length_c   1.000
_cell.angle_alpha   90.00
_cell.angle_beta   90.00
_cell.angle_gamma   90.00
#
_symmetry.space_group_name_H-M   'P 1'
#
loop_
_entity.id
_entity.type
_entity.pdbx_description
1 polymer ?
#
loop_
_entity_poly.entity_id
_entity_poly.type
_entity_poly.pdbx_seq_one_letter_code
_entity_poly.pdbx_strand_id
1 'polypeptide(L)'
;MAIYIGTEEEEWKKVLENHYLMDLVLHAYGNEPIAEYGSYWEIPKELRKQILTWLRKQDGYYEMLLVDTEEEEKQDNKDTVLPQFDELEERISHLEYVLKHLKAKKERKEKERKEEMKKRKKNKGHAEGSGSNF
;
A
#
# COMPACT_ATOMS: atom_id res chain seq x y z
N MET A 1 -23.87 -24.82 -2.65
CA MET A 1 -24.84 -23.88 -2.06
C MET A 1 -24.27 -23.44 -0.71
N ALA A 2 -23.70 -22.24 -0.66
CA ALA A 2 -23.34 -21.63 0.62
C ALA A 2 -24.59 -20.92 1.13
N ILE A 3 -25.14 -21.39 2.26
CA ILE A 3 -26.24 -20.70 2.94
C ILE A 3 -25.56 -19.81 3.98
N TYR A 4 -25.68 -18.50 3.83
CA TYR A 4 -25.28 -17.57 4.87
C TYR A 4 -26.21 -17.77 6.08
N ILE A 5 -25.64 -18.10 7.25
CA ILE A 5 -26.36 -18.36 8.51
C ILE A 5 -26.13 -17.18 9.46
N GLY A 6 -26.41 -15.96 9.01
CA GLY A 6 -26.43 -14.76 9.86
C GLY A 6 -27.85 -14.41 10.29
N THR A 7 -27.96 -13.53 11.28
CA THR A 7 -29.25 -12.89 11.65
C THR A 7 -29.68 -11.88 10.58
N GLU A 8 -30.98 -11.52 10.54
CA GLU A 8 -31.52 -10.51 9.60
C GLU A 8 -30.77 -9.17 9.68
N GLU A 9 -30.33 -8.80 10.88
CA GLU A 9 -29.56 -7.58 11.14
C GLU A 9 -28.14 -7.65 10.58
N GLU A 10 -27.44 -8.76 10.77
CA GLU A 10 -26.09 -8.96 10.22
C GLU A 10 -26.10 -9.01 8.70
N GLU A 11 -27.10 -9.67 8.12
CA GLU A 11 -27.31 -9.69 6.68
C GLU A 11 -27.55 -8.28 6.14
N TRP A 12 -28.43 -7.51 6.79
CA TRP A 12 -28.70 -6.13 6.41
C TRP A 12 -27.46 -5.25 6.54
N LYS A 13 -26.68 -5.42 7.60
CA LYS A 13 -25.43 -4.70 7.80
C LYS A 13 -24.44 -4.98 6.66
N LYS A 14 -24.27 -6.25 6.26
CA LYS A 14 -23.44 -6.61 5.10
C LYS A 14 -23.96 -6.05 3.77
N VAL A 15 -25.28 -5.99 3.59
CA VAL A 15 -25.88 -5.34 2.41
C VAL A 15 -25.52 -3.86 2.33
N LEU A 16 -25.50 -3.15 3.47
CA LEU A 16 -25.12 -1.74 3.52
C LEU A 16 -23.60 -1.53 3.39
N GLU A 17 -22.80 -2.46 3.91
CA GLU A 17 -21.33 -2.42 3.83
C GLU A 17 -20.81 -2.76 2.42
N ASN A 18 -21.57 -3.52 1.63
CA ASN A 18 -21.20 -3.90 0.28
C ASN A 18 -21.80 -2.93 -0.75
N HIS A 19 -20.94 -2.15 -1.42
CA HIS A 19 -21.35 -1.16 -2.42
C HIS A 19 -22.23 -1.74 -3.54
N TYR A 20 -21.93 -2.94 -4.02
CA TYR A 20 -22.71 -3.58 -5.08
C TYR A 20 -24.12 -3.96 -4.60
N LEU A 21 -24.23 -4.54 -3.40
CA LEU A 21 -25.54 -4.89 -2.82
C LEU A 21 -26.36 -3.63 -2.51
N MET A 22 -25.70 -2.58 -2.03
CA MET A 22 -26.31 -1.27 -1.82
C MET A 22 -26.85 -0.69 -3.12
N ASP A 23 -26.06 -0.66 -4.20
CA ASP A 23 -26.47 -0.16 -5.52
C ASP A 23 -27.66 -0.94 -6.07
N LEU A 24 -27.71 -2.26 -5.86
CA LEU A 24 -28.88 -3.08 -6.24
C LEU A 24 -30.14 -2.66 -5.48
N VAL A 25 -30.04 -2.37 -4.18
CA VAL A 25 -31.17 -1.87 -3.39
C VAL A 25 -31.60 -0.50 -3.89
N LEU A 26 -30.66 0.41 -4.15
CA LEU A 26 -30.94 1.74 -4.68
C LEU A 26 -31.60 1.68 -6.06
N HIS A 27 -31.19 0.74 -6.92
CA HIS A 27 -31.79 0.56 -8.24
C HIS A 27 -33.23 0.04 -8.17
N ALA A 28 -33.51 -0.91 -7.28
CA ALA A 28 -34.81 -1.56 -7.18
C ALA A 28 -35.84 -0.80 -6.32
N TYR A 29 -35.39 -0.17 -5.23
CA TYR A 29 -36.26 0.48 -4.24
C TYR A 29 -36.00 1.99 -4.10
N GLY A 30 -35.01 2.54 -4.81
CA GLY A 30 -34.64 3.95 -4.73
C GLY A 30 -33.81 4.29 -3.50
N ASN A 31 -33.47 5.58 -3.35
CA ASN A 31 -32.77 6.09 -2.18
C ASN A 31 -33.68 6.22 -0.95
N GLU A 32 -35.01 6.20 -1.09
CA GLU A 32 -35.96 6.47 -0.01
C GLU A 32 -35.76 5.56 1.22
N PRO A 33 -35.66 4.22 1.10
CA PRO A 33 -35.54 3.35 2.28
C PRO A 33 -34.26 3.56 3.09
N ILE A 34 -33.20 4.07 2.46
CA ILE A 34 -31.88 4.23 3.08
C ILE A 34 -31.66 5.68 3.52
N ALA A 35 -32.08 6.65 2.71
CA ALA A 35 -31.93 8.08 3.00
C ALA A 35 -32.92 8.57 4.05
N GLU A 36 -34.12 8.01 4.10
CA GLU A 36 -35.17 8.42 5.04
C GLU A 36 -34.96 7.81 6.43
N TYR A 37 -34.46 6.58 6.49
CA TYR A 37 -34.39 5.81 7.72
C TYR A 37 -32.96 5.61 8.24
N GLY A 38 -31.90 5.80 7.43
CA GLY A 38 -30.48 5.87 7.85
C GLY A 38 -29.86 4.69 8.64
N SER A 39 -30.68 3.80 9.20
CA SER A 39 -30.37 2.82 10.24
C SER A 39 -31.37 1.68 10.16
N TYR A 40 -30.89 0.45 10.35
CA TYR A 40 -31.70 -0.77 10.31
C TYR A 40 -32.96 -0.70 11.19
N TRP A 41 -32.90 0.00 12.32
CA TRP A 41 -33.98 0.07 13.30
C TRP A 41 -35.14 0.96 12.90
N GLU A 42 -34.89 1.94 12.03
CA GLU A 42 -35.91 2.91 11.61
C GLU A 42 -36.69 2.40 10.39
N ILE A 43 -36.11 1.50 9.60
CA ILE A 43 -36.77 0.90 8.45
C ILE A 43 -37.91 -0.03 8.91
N PRO A 44 -39.14 0.13 8.38
CA PRO A 44 -40.24 -0.78 8.66
C PRO A 44 -39.83 -2.24 8.40
N LYS A 45 -40.11 -3.13 9.36
CA LYS A 45 -39.74 -4.55 9.29
C LYS A 45 -40.23 -5.23 8.01
N GLU A 46 -41.38 -4.79 7.53
CA GLU A 46 -42.03 -5.38 6.36
C GLU A 46 -41.29 -4.98 5.08
N LEU A 47 -40.77 -3.75 5.04
CA LEU A 47 -39.94 -3.27 3.95
C LEU A 47 -38.58 -3.96 3.94
N ARG A 48 -37.92 -4.11 5.10
CA ARG A 48 -36.66 -4.86 5.23
C ARG A 48 -36.78 -6.28 4.69
N LYS A 49 -37.84 -6.99 5.08
CA LYS A 49 -38.10 -8.34 4.60
C LYS A 49 -38.35 -8.41 3.11
N GLN A 50 -39.08 -7.45 2.54
CA GLN A 50 -39.32 -7.40 1.09
C GLN A 50 -37.99 -7.25 0.34
N ILE A 51 -37.14 -6.31 0.78
CA ILE A 51 -35.84 -6.04 0.16
C ILE A 51 -34.92 -7.27 0.27
N LEU A 52 -34.76 -7.85 1.47
CA LEU A 52 -33.94 -9.05 1.66
C LEU A 52 -34.47 -10.26 0.87
N THR A 53 -35.80 -10.44 0.81
CA THR A 53 -36.39 -11.52 0.01
C THR A 53 -36.13 -11.33 -1.48
N TRP A 54 -36.10 -10.09 -1.96
CA TRP A 54 -35.76 -9.77 -3.34
C TRP A 54 -34.26 -9.98 -3.62
N LEU A 55 -33.39 -9.55 -2.70
CA LEU A 55 -31.95 -9.73 -2.81
C LEU A 55 -31.55 -11.21 -2.83
N ARG A 56 -32.16 -12.04 -1.96
CA ARG A 56 -31.94 -13.50 -1.93
C ARG A 56 -32.32 -14.24 -3.21
N LYS A 57 -33.09 -13.59 -4.10
CA LYS A 57 -33.42 -14.12 -5.44
C LYS A 57 -32.40 -13.74 -6.50
N GLN A 58 -31.51 -12.78 -6.22
CA GLN A 58 -30.45 -12.39 -7.15
C GLN A 58 -29.35 -13.45 -7.15
N ASP A 59 -28.86 -13.78 -8.35
CA ASP A 59 -27.73 -14.68 -8.51
C ASP A 59 -26.47 -14.04 -7.88
N GLY A 60 -25.70 -14.83 -7.13
CA GLY A 60 -24.48 -14.38 -6.47
C GLY A 60 -24.70 -13.60 -5.16
N TYR A 61 -25.94 -13.38 -4.71
CA TYR A 61 -26.22 -12.66 -3.46
C TYR A 61 -25.45 -13.22 -2.24
N TYR A 62 -25.54 -14.53 -2.02
CA TYR A 62 -24.85 -15.18 -0.91
C TYR A 62 -23.33 -15.19 -1.06
N GLU A 63 -22.82 -15.14 -2.29
CA GLU A 63 -21.38 -15.01 -2.53
C GLU A 63 -20.93 -13.62 -2.12
N MET A 64 -21.66 -12.57 -2.50
CA MET A 64 -21.37 -11.18 -2.12
C MET A 64 -21.51 -10.92 -0.62
N LEU A 65 -22.38 -11.65 0.09
CA LEU A 65 -22.44 -11.62 1.56
C LEU A 65 -21.25 -12.32 2.23
N LEU A 66 -20.60 -13.28 1.56
CA LEU A 66 -19.46 -14.03 2.09
C LEU A 66 -18.12 -13.43 1.70
N VAL A 67 -18.09 -12.52 0.72
CA VAL A 67 -16.95 -11.63 0.50
C VAL A 67 -16.89 -10.73 1.72
N ASP A 68 -16.07 -11.10 2.69
CA ASP A 68 -15.71 -10.22 3.78
C ASP A 68 -15.01 -9.01 3.13
N THR A 69 -15.53 -7.81 3.39
CA THR A 69 -15.02 -6.51 2.90
C THR A 69 -13.59 -6.20 3.39
N GLU A 70 -12.88 -7.19 3.94
CA GLU A 70 -11.43 -7.15 4.15
C GLU A 70 -10.63 -7.15 2.83
N GLU A 71 -11.28 -7.35 1.67
CA GLU A 71 -10.66 -7.18 0.35
C GLU A 71 -11.00 -5.85 -0.38
N GLU A 72 -11.47 -4.81 0.31
CA GLU A 72 -11.51 -3.45 -0.25
C GLU A 72 -10.19 -2.68 -0.05
N GLU A 73 -9.11 -3.24 -0.62
CA GLU A 73 -8.06 -2.44 -1.26
C GLU A 73 -7.69 -3.14 -2.56
N LYS A 74 -8.64 -3.27 -3.50
CA LYS A 74 -8.33 -3.42 -4.92
C LYS A 74 -9.55 -3.12 -5.76
N GLN A 75 -9.38 -2.06 -6.55
CA GLN A 75 -10.10 -1.79 -7.79
C GLN A 75 -11.30 -0.81 -7.70
N ASP A 76 -10.99 0.46 -7.41
CA ASP A 76 -11.54 1.59 -8.16
C ASP A 76 -10.56 2.77 -8.18
N ASN A 77 -9.58 2.70 -9.10
CA ASN A 77 -8.88 3.85 -9.68
C ASN A 77 -7.99 3.39 -10.86
N LYS A 78 -8.60 2.81 -11.90
CA LYS A 78 -7.99 2.82 -13.23
C LYS A 78 -8.39 4.16 -13.87
N ASP A 79 -7.54 5.18 -13.70
CA ASP A 79 -7.29 6.26 -14.69
C ASP A 79 -6.57 7.50 -14.15
N THR A 80 -6.13 7.57 -12.89
CA THR A 80 -5.31 8.73 -12.44
C THR A 80 -4.07 8.44 -11.58
N VAL A 81 -3.70 7.18 -11.34
CA VAL A 81 -2.48 6.89 -10.56
C VAL A 81 -1.74 5.74 -11.19
N LEU A 82 -0.73 6.02 -12.02
CA LEU A 82 0.49 5.21 -12.25
C LEU A 82 1.42 5.84 -13.33
N PRO A 83 1.95 7.05 -13.10
CA PRO A 83 3.26 7.42 -13.66
C PRO A 83 4.37 7.49 -12.60
N GLN A 84 4.05 7.30 -11.31
CA GLN A 84 5.01 7.51 -10.22
C GLN A 84 5.88 6.30 -9.90
N PHE A 85 5.52 5.08 -10.33
CA PHE A 85 6.30 3.89 -9.98
C PHE A 85 7.59 3.81 -10.79
N ASP A 86 7.53 4.08 -12.10
CA ASP A 86 8.70 4.12 -12.98
C ASP A 86 9.69 5.23 -12.56
N GLU A 87 9.18 6.42 -12.20
CA GLU A 87 10.00 7.53 -11.71
C GLU A 87 10.67 7.18 -10.37
N LEU A 88 9.98 6.41 -9.51
CA LEU A 88 10.53 5.95 -8.24
C LEU A 88 11.62 4.89 -8.45
N GLU A 89 11.43 3.95 -9.38
CA GLU A 89 12.45 2.95 -9.74
C GLU A 89 13.70 3.59 -10.34
N GLU A 90 13.52 4.59 -11.20
CA GLU A 90 14.63 5.34 -11.78
C GLU A 90 15.39 6.16 -10.71
N ARG A 91 14.66 6.78 -9.77
CA ARG A 91 15.25 7.49 -8.62
C ARG A 91 16.01 6.56 -7.69
N ILE A 92 15.48 5.37 -7.39
CA ILE A 92 16.17 4.34 -6.59
C ILE A 92 17.46 3.94 -7.29
N SER A 93 17.40 3.64 -8.59
CA SER A 93 18.57 3.27 -9.40
C SER A 93 19.64 4.36 -9.42
N HIS A 94 19.25 5.63 -9.54
CA HIS A 94 20.18 6.76 -9.52
C HIS A 94 20.87 6.92 -8.16
N LEU A 95 20.12 6.79 -7.06
CA LEU A 95 20.67 6.88 -5.71
C LEU A 95 21.69 5.77 -5.43
N GLU A 96 21.41 4.53 -5.84
CA GLU A 96 22.35 3.41 -5.72
C GLU A 96 23.67 3.69 -6.47
N TYR A 97 23.58 4.22 -7.69
CA TYR A 97 24.74 4.59 -8.49
C TYR A 97 25.61 5.66 -7.82
N VAL A 98 24.98 6.72 -7.28
CA VAL A 98 25.68 7.81 -6.59
C VAL A 98 26.35 7.30 -5.32
N LEU A 99 25.67 6.47 -4.52
CA LEU A 99 26.23 5.88 -3.31
C LEU A 99 27.46 5.03 -3.61
N LYS A 100 27.41 4.21 -4.67
CA LYS A 100 28.56 3.41 -5.13
C LYS A 100 29.76 4.31 -5.48
N HIS A 101 29.52 5.41 -6.19
CA HIS A 101 30.57 6.37 -6.56
C HIS A 101 31.17 7.09 -5.36
N LEU A 102 30.33 7.54 -4.42
CA LEU A 102 30.79 8.21 -3.20
C LEU A 102 31.63 7.28 -2.33
N LYS A 103 31.24 6.01 -2.21
CA LYS A 103 32.00 4.99 -1.48
C LYS A 103 33.38 4.77 -2.11
N ALA A 104 33.44 4.62 -3.43
CA ALA A 104 34.71 4.47 -4.15
C ALA A 104 35.61 5.73 -4.02
N LYS A 105 35.02 6.93 -4.08
CA LYS A 105 35.75 8.20 -3.91
C LYS A 105 36.33 8.35 -2.51
N LYS A 106 35.59 7.93 -1.47
CA LYS A 106 36.06 7.91 -0.07
C LYS A 106 37.24 6.96 0.11
N GLU A 107 37.15 5.75 -0.44
CA GLU A 107 38.22 4.75 -0.35
C GLU A 107 39.51 5.19 -1.05
N ARG A 108 39.40 5.79 -2.24
CA ARG A 108 40.56 6.35 -2.96
C ARG A 108 41.26 7.45 -2.16
N LYS A 109 40.50 8.41 -1.61
CA LYS A 109 41.05 9.47 -0.76
C LYS A 109 41.74 8.92 0.49
N GLU A 110 41.21 7.85 1.09
CA GLU A 110 41.85 7.24 2.25
C GLU A 110 43.17 6.53 1.88
N LYS A 111 43.21 5.85 0.73
CA LYS A 111 44.44 5.23 0.21
C LYS A 111 45.52 6.28 -0.08
N GLU A 112 45.17 7.38 -0.73
CA GLU A 112 46.09 8.50 -1.00
C GLU A 112 46.68 9.08 0.29
N ARG A 113 45.85 9.35 1.31
CA ARG A 113 46.34 9.83 2.61
C ARG A 113 47.30 8.86 3.29
N LYS A 114 47.02 7.55 3.23
CA LYS A 114 47.90 6.51 3.79
C LYS A 114 49.23 6.44 3.04
N GLU A 115 49.21 6.57 1.72
CA GLU A 115 50.43 6.57 0.89
C GLU A 115 51.28 7.83 1.10
N GLU A 116 50.65 9.00 1.17
CA GLU A 116 51.33 10.26 1.47
C GLU A 116 52.00 10.22 2.86
N MET A 117 51.32 9.68 3.86
CA MET A 117 51.89 9.50 5.20
C MET A 117 53.11 8.55 5.18
N LYS A 118 53.07 7.46 4.40
CA LYS A 118 54.21 6.55 4.22
C LYS A 118 55.39 7.25 3.52
N LYS A 119 55.14 8.04 2.47
CA LYS A 119 56.18 8.82 1.78
C LYS A 119 56.84 9.84 2.71
N ARG A 120 56.07 10.57 3.52
CA ARG A 120 56.60 11.51 4.52
C ARG A 120 57.47 10.81 5.58
N LYS A 121 57.08 9.62 6.05
CA LYS A 121 57.88 8.82 6.99
C LYS A 121 59.20 8.33 6.37
N LYS A 122 59.18 7.91 5.10
CA LYS A 122 60.39 7.45 4.39
C LYS A 122 61.41 8.58 4.16
N ASN A 123 60.95 9.79 3.84
CA ASN A 123 61.84 10.96 3.66
C ASN A 123 62.45 11.46 4.98
N LYS A 124 61.79 11.27 6.13
CA LYS A 124 62.38 11.56 7.45
C LYS A 124 63.52 10.60 7.82
N GLY A 125 63.44 9.33 7.41
CA GLY A 125 64.49 8.34 7.69
C GLY A 125 65.78 8.51 6.88
N HIS A 126 65.77 9.30 5.80
CA HIS A 126 66.97 9.60 5.01
C HIS A 126 67.74 10.86 5.49
N ALA A 127 67.15 11.67 6.37
CA ALA A 127 67.79 12.88 6.90
C ALA A 127 68.65 12.62 8.16
N GLU A 128 68.58 11.43 8.76
CA GLU A 128 69.33 11.07 9.98
C GLU A 128 70.54 10.15 9.68
N GLY A 129 70.90 9.98 8.41
CA GLY A 129 71.95 9.06 7.95
C GLY A 129 72.96 9.68 6.99
N SER A 130 73.49 10.88 7.27
CA SER A 130 74.73 11.35 6.66
C SER A 130 75.35 12.52 7.42
N GLY A 131 76.62 12.35 7.81
CA GLY A 131 77.48 13.38 8.38
C GLY A 131 77.98 13.03 9.78
N SER A 132 78.77 11.97 9.92
CA SER A 132 80.25 12.01 9.85
C SER A 132 80.88 12.30 11.21
N ASN A 133 81.52 11.27 11.79
CA ASN A 133 82.55 11.45 12.81
C ASN A 133 83.65 12.37 12.25
N PHE A 134 83.87 13.51 12.89
CA PHE A 134 85.18 14.14 13.02
C PHE A 134 85.20 15.05 14.24
#